data_AF-A0A1I5ZIY1-F1
#
_entry.id   AF-A0A1I5ZIY1-F1
#
_cell.length_a   1.000
_cell.length_b   1.000
_cell.length_c   1.000
_cell.angle_alpha   90.00
_cell.angle_beta   90.00
_cell.angle_gamma   90.00
#
_symmetry.space_group_name_H-M   'P 1'
#
loop_
_entity.id
_entity.type
_entity.pdbx_description
1 polymer ?
#
loop_
_entity_poly.entity_id
_entity_poly.type
_entity_poly.pdbx_seq_one_letter_code
_entity_poly.pdbx_strand_id
1 'polypeptide(L)'
;MRGGALCLLLAAAPALATPSDTPARAPRLSDNPDIQCAAFWAGYGIAAARLTALSDDGLSEAAIRQYRDRAIAAGADADTLDRFIAAEADSRALMVEAYIYGGDETSREITLRTIERCPVE
;
A
#
# COMPACT_ATOMS: atom_id res chain seq x y z
N MET A 1 17.62 -47.38 -29.97
CA MET A 1 18.97 -47.93 -29.68
C MET A 1 20.00 -46.84 -29.96
N ARG A 2 21.06 -46.77 -29.13
CA ARG A 2 22.11 -45.72 -29.01
C ARG A 2 21.64 -44.55 -28.15
N GLY A 3 22.02 -44.40 -26.88
CA GLY A 3 23.16 -44.95 -26.14
C GLY A 3 24.33 -43.99 -26.21
N GLY A 4 24.54 -43.19 -25.17
CA GLY A 4 25.63 -42.23 -25.05
C GLY A 4 25.63 -41.54 -23.69
N ALA A 5 26.11 -42.25 -22.68
CA ALA A 5 26.36 -41.71 -21.35
C ALA A 5 27.69 -40.96 -21.36
N LEU A 6 27.66 -39.65 -21.06
CA LEU A 6 28.86 -38.87 -20.77
C LEU A 6 28.90 -38.59 -19.26
N CYS A 7 29.82 -39.28 -18.58
CA CYS A 7 30.17 -39.06 -17.18
C CYS A 7 31.03 -37.80 -17.08
N LEU A 8 30.44 -36.70 -16.59
CA LEU A 8 31.19 -35.48 -16.21
C LEU A 8 31.28 -35.43 -14.68
N LEU A 9 32.46 -35.76 -14.18
CA LEU A 9 32.86 -35.56 -12.79
C LEU A 9 33.03 -34.05 -12.54
N LEU A 10 32.01 -33.40 -11.99
CA LEU A 10 32.11 -32.05 -11.45
C LEU A 10 32.63 -32.11 -10.00
N ALA A 11 33.85 -31.62 -9.79
CA ALA A 11 34.39 -31.41 -8.45
C ALA A 11 33.66 -30.24 -7.77
N ALA A 12 33.01 -30.52 -6.63
CA ALA A 12 32.33 -29.53 -5.82
C ALA A 12 33.36 -28.71 -5.02
N ALA A 13 33.63 -27.48 -5.46
CA ALA A 13 34.34 -26.50 -4.64
C ALA A 13 33.37 -25.93 -3.58
N PRO A 14 33.70 -25.95 -2.28
CA PRO A 14 32.89 -25.32 -1.26
C PRO A 14 32.98 -23.79 -1.42
N ALA A 15 31.93 -23.20 -2.00
CA ALA A 15 31.76 -21.76 -2.03
C ALA A 15 31.55 -21.25 -0.60
N LEU A 16 32.58 -20.65 -0.03
CA LEU A 16 32.48 -19.87 1.21
C LEU A 16 31.52 -18.71 0.96
N ALA A 17 30.28 -18.85 1.43
CA ALA A 17 29.27 -17.79 1.40
C ALA A 17 29.73 -16.67 2.33
N THR A 18 30.27 -15.59 1.75
CA THR A 18 30.49 -14.34 2.47
C THR A 18 29.11 -13.76 2.82
N PRO A 19 28.81 -13.45 4.09
CA PRO A 19 27.58 -12.75 4.44
C PRO A 19 27.59 -11.40 3.74
N SER A 20 26.72 -11.24 2.76
CA SER A 20 26.47 -9.95 2.12
C SER A 20 25.75 -9.07 3.14
N ASP A 21 26.52 -8.22 3.83
CA ASP A 21 26.04 -7.08 4.61
C ASP A 21 25.36 -6.09 3.66
N THR A 22 24.16 -6.44 3.22
CA THR A 22 23.33 -5.54 2.43
C THR A 22 22.74 -4.56 3.45
N PRO A 23 23.09 -3.26 3.40
CA PRO A 23 22.52 -2.31 4.34
C PRO A 23 21.01 -2.41 4.26
N ALA A 24 20.37 -2.64 5.41
CA ALA A 24 18.92 -2.73 5.50
C ALA A 24 18.34 -1.45 4.89
N ARG A 25 17.67 -1.59 3.74
CA ARG A 25 17.02 -0.48 3.07
C ARG A 25 15.99 0.09 4.05
N ALA A 26 16.07 1.39 4.34
CA ALA A 26 15.04 2.06 5.13
C ALA A 26 13.66 1.76 4.51
N PRO A 27 12.68 1.33 5.32
CA PRO A 27 11.35 0.98 4.83
C PRO A 27 10.76 2.17 4.09
N ARG A 28 10.15 1.93 2.92
CA ARG A 28 9.50 3.01 2.17
C ARG A 28 8.17 3.32 2.86
N LEU A 29 7.73 4.58 2.79
CA LEU A 29 6.40 4.95 3.32
C LEU A 29 5.27 4.18 2.63
N SER A 30 5.48 3.77 1.37
CA SER A 30 4.57 2.89 0.63
C SER A 30 4.37 1.51 1.28
N ASP A 31 5.34 1.07 2.09
CA ASP A 31 5.36 -0.26 2.67
C ASP A 31 4.68 -0.27 4.06
N ASN A 32 4.36 0.92 4.61
CA ASN A 32 3.67 1.05 5.89
C ASN A 32 2.14 1.01 5.69
N PRO A 33 1.43 0.01 6.24
CA PRO A 33 -0.01 -0.15 6.03
C PRO A 33 -0.84 1.01 6.60
N ASP A 34 -0.45 1.60 7.73
CA ASP A 34 -1.18 2.72 8.32
C ASP A 34 -1.11 3.96 7.42
N ILE A 35 0.07 4.22 6.82
CA ILE A 35 0.24 5.31 5.85
C ILE A 35 -0.65 5.09 4.62
N GLN A 36 -0.71 3.85 4.11
CA GLN A 36 -1.58 3.51 2.99
C GLN A 36 -3.07 3.69 3.34
N CYS A 37 -3.48 3.30 4.54
CA CYS A 37 -4.86 3.49 5.00
C CYS A 37 -5.22 4.97 5.16
N ALA A 38 -4.33 5.80 5.73
CA ALA A 38 -4.54 7.24 5.84
C ALA A 38 -4.68 7.91 4.46
N ALA A 39 -3.80 7.55 3.52
CA ALA A 39 -3.87 8.04 2.14
C ALA A 39 -5.16 7.63 1.41
N PHE A 40 -5.62 6.38 1.61
CA PHE A 40 -6.88 5.90 1.06
C PHE A 40 -8.07 6.71 1.60
N TRP A 41 -8.19 6.86 2.92
CA TRP A 41 -9.29 7.59 3.53
C TRP A 41 -9.29 9.09 3.18
N ALA A 42 -8.11 9.69 2.97
CA ALA A 42 -8.00 11.04 2.41
C ALA A 42 -8.63 11.13 1.01
N GLY A 43 -8.33 10.17 0.13
CA GLY A 43 -8.97 10.11 -1.19
C GLY A 43 -10.46 9.79 -1.14
N TYR A 44 -10.89 8.92 -0.23
CA TYR A 44 -12.31 8.62 -0.02
C TYR A 44 -13.08 9.89 0.41
N GLY A 45 -12.54 10.69 1.34
CA GLY A 45 -13.14 11.95 1.75
C GLY A 45 -13.24 12.97 0.61
N ILE A 46 -12.22 13.05 -0.25
CA ILE A 46 -12.26 13.88 -1.46
C ILE A 46 -13.38 13.41 -2.40
N ALA A 47 -13.48 12.09 -2.66
CA ALA A 47 -14.54 11.53 -3.47
C ALA A 47 -15.92 11.81 -2.83
N ALA A 48 -16.09 11.59 -1.53
CA ALA A 48 -17.36 11.84 -0.85
C ALA A 48 -17.79 13.32 -0.93
N ALA A 49 -16.85 14.27 -0.82
CA ALA A 49 -17.14 15.68 -0.99
C ALA A 49 -17.60 16.06 -2.41
N ARG A 50 -17.16 15.30 -3.43
CA ARG A 50 -17.53 15.51 -4.84
C ARG A 50 -18.81 14.77 -5.22
N LEU A 51 -19.10 13.64 -4.56
CA LEU A 51 -20.14 12.72 -4.93
C LEU A 51 -21.29 12.79 -3.93
N THR A 52 -22.42 13.37 -4.35
CA THR A 52 -23.64 13.47 -3.52
C THR A 52 -24.21 12.11 -3.07
N ALA A 53 -23.82 11.02 -3.72
CA ALA A 53 -24.22 9.65 -3.36
C ALA A 53 -23.46 9.08 -2.15
N LEU A 54 -22.34 9.70 -1.76
CA LEU A 54 -21.55 9.28 -0.60
C LEU A 54 -21.78 10.28 0.55
N SER A 55 -22.34 9.80 1.65
CA SER A 55 -22.20 10.51 2.93
C SER A 55 -20.94 10.01 3.60
N ASP A 56 -20.04 10.93 3.94
CA ASP A 56 -18.85 10.60 4.74
C ASP A 56 -19.16 10.63 6.23
N ASP A 57 -20.10 11.47 6.69
CA ASP A 57 -20.45 11.67 8.10
C ASP A 57 -19.24 11.89 9.04
N GLY A 58 -18.11 12.36 8.50
CA GLY A 58 -16.85 12.55 9.23
C GLY A 58 -15.98 11.30 9.37
N LEU A 59 -16.39 10.17 8.78
CA LEU A 59 -15.68 8.90 8.80
C LEU A 59 -14.25 9.04 8.26
N SER A 60 -14.06 9.71 7.13
CA SER A 60 -12.73 9.90 6.54
C SER A 60 -11.82 10.69 7.45
N GLU A 61 -12.30 11.75 8.09
CA GLU A 61 -11.48 12.55 8.99
C GLU A 61 -11.04 11.74 10.21
N ALA A 62 -11.96 10.97 10.81
CA ALA A 62 -11.66 10.09 11.93
C ALA A 62 -10.64 9.02 11.55
N ALA A 63 -10.81 8.39 10.39
CA ALA A 63 -9.93 7.35 9.88
C ALA A 63 -8.53 7.89 9.56
N ILE A 64 -8.42 9.03 8.88
CA ILE A 64 -7.14 9.70 8.58
C ILE A 64 -6.39 9.95 9.89
N ARG A 65 -7.07 10.51 10.90
CA ARG A 65 -6.47 10.77 12.21
C ARG A 65 -5.98 9.49 12.89
N GLN A 66 -6.82 8.46 12.96
CA GLN A 66 -6.49 7.16 13.55
C GLN A 66 -5.21 6.58 12.94
N TYR A 67 -5.15 6.49 11.62
CA TYR A 67 -4.01 5.86 10.94
C TYR A 67 -2.76 6.74 10.93
N ARG A 68 -2.93 8.06 10.84
CA ARG A 68 -1.84 9.01 10.99
C ARG A 68 -1.17 8.88 12.35
N ASP A 69 -1.97 8.82 13.42
CA ASP A 69 -1.45 8.71 14.79
C ASP A 69 -0.72 7.37 15.02
N ARG A 70 -1.22 6.27 14.45
CA ARG A 70 -0.52 4.96 14.47
C ARG A 70 0.82 5.00 13.74
N ALA A 71 0.86 5.58 12.55
CA ALA A 71 2.09 5.72 11.78
C ALA A 71 3.14 6.56 12.54
N ILE A 72 2.72 7.67 13.15
CA ILE A 72 3.60 8.52 13.98
C ILE A 72 4.08 7.77 15.22
N ALA A 73 3.19 7.04 15.90
CA ALA A 73 3.57 6.20 17.06
C ALA A 73 4.58 5.09 16.68
N ALA A 74 4.53 4.61 15.44
CA ALA A 74 5.50 3.67 14.87
C ALA A 74 6.82 4.32 14.40
N GLY A 75 6.98 5.64 14.57
CA GLY A 75 8.21 6.38 14.27
C GLY A 75 8.23 7.06 12.89
N ALA A 76 7.09 7.19 12.21
CA ALA A 76 7.01 7.99 10.99
C ALA A 76 7.17 9.49 11.30
N ASP A 77 7.89 10.20 10.43
CA ASP A 77 7.95 11.66 10.46
C ASP A 77 6.61 12.26 10.00
N ALA A 78 6.02 13.12 10.84
CA ALA A 78 4.68 13.66 10.60
C ALA A 78 4.60 14.50 9.32
N ASP A 79 5.59 15.37 9.07
CA ASP A 79 5.59 16.25 7.90
C ASP A 79 5.77 15.48 6.59
N THR A 80 6.59 14.43 6.60
CA THR A 80 6.77 13.55 5.44
C THR A 80 5.55 12.67 5.21
N LEU A 81 4.92 12.17 6.28
CA LEU A 81 3.65 11.44 6.22
C LEU A 81 2.54 12.30 5.60
N ASP A 82 2.35 13.52 6.07
CA ASP A 82 1.28 14.41 5.60
C ASP A 82 1.46 14.78 4.12
N ARG A 83 2.70 15.01 3.68
CA ARG A 83 2.99 15.22 2.26
C ARG A 83 2.71 13.98 1.41
N PHE A 84 3.00 12.78 1.92
CA PHE A 84 2.70 11.54 1.24
C PHE A 84 1.20 11.33 1.09
N ILE A 85 0.43 11.50 2.17
CA ILE A 85 -1.03 11.40 2.17
C ILE A 85 -1.62 12.37 1.14
N ALA A 86 -1.20 13.63 1.17
CA ALA A 86 -1.67 14.64 0.23
C ALA A 86 -1.34 14.31 -1.24
N ALA A 87 -0.13 13.79 -1.51
CA ALA A 87 0.29 13.42 -2.86
C ALA A 87 -0.50 12.22 -3.42
N GLU A 88 -0.93 11.29 -2.57
CA GLU A 88 -1.69 10.10 -2.98
C GLU A 88 -3.20 10.35 -3.07
N ALA A 89 -3.74 11.26 -2.25
CA ALA A 89 -5.17 11.42 -2.04
C ALA A 89 -5.98 11.60 -3.34
N ASP A 90 -5.52 12.42 -4.28
CA ASP A 90 -6.22 12.63 -5.56
C ASP A 90 -6.28 11.36 -6.41
N SER A 91 -5.21 10.56 -6.45
CA SER A 91 -5.20 9.30 -7.20
C SER A 91 -6.15 8.26 -6.58
N ARG A 92 -6.25 8.25 -5.24
CA ARG A 92 -7.19 7.40 -4.50
C ARG A 92 -8.64 7.86 -4.69
N ALA A 93 -8.88 9.17 -4.76
CA ALA A 93 -10.20 9.72 -5.06
C ALA A 93 -10.67 9.28 -6.45
N LEU A 94 -9.82 9.37 -7.47
CA LEU A 94 -10.14 8.90 -8.82
C LEU A 94 -10.49 7.41 -8.87
N MET A 95 -9.82 6.57 -8.09
CA MET A 95 -10.15 5.15 -7.98
C MET A 95 -11.55 4.93 -7.38
N VAL A 96 -11.90 5.66 -6.31
CA VAL A 96 -13.24 5.58 -5.69
C VAL A 96 -14.32 6.10 -6.66
N GLU A 97 -14.05 7.21 -7.34
CA GLU A 97 -14.96 7.77 -8.36
C GLU A 97 -15.17 6.82 -9.54
N ALA A 98 -14.10 6.16 -10.03
CA ALA A 98 -14.17 5.18 -11.11
C ALA A 98 -15.02 3.95 -10.73
N TYR A 99 -14.95 3.49 -9.48
CA TYR A 99 -15.87 2.49 -8.96
C TYR A 99 -17.32 3.00 -9.01
N ILE A 100 -17.61 4.16 -8.43
CA ILE A 100 -19.00 4.60 -8.19
C ILE A 100 -19.70 5.03 -9.48
N TYR A 101 -19.05 5.83 -10.32
CA TYR A 101 -19.66 6.38 -11.55
C TYR A 101 -19.25 5.63 -12.80
N GLY A 102 -18.00 5.16 -12.85
CA GLY A 102 -17.48 4.41 -13.99
C GLY A 102 -17.97 2.96 -14.04
N GLY A 103 -18.44 2.42 -12.91
CA GLY A 103 -18.77 1.00 -12.80
C GLY A 103 -17.53 0.10 -13.00
N ASP A 104 -16.33 0.63 -12.73
CA ASP A 104 -15.08 -0.12 -12.94
C ASP A 104 -14.92 -1.19 -11.85
N GLU A 105 -15.10 -2.46 -12.23
CA GLU A 105 -15.07 -3.60 -11.31
C GLU A 105 -13.69 -3.79 -10.65
N THR A 106 -12.60 -3.40 -11.33
CA THR A 106 -11.26 -3.47 -10.74
C THR A 106 -11.10 -2.46 -9.61
N SER A 107 -11.49 -1.21 -9.85
CA SER A 107 -11.49 -0.15 -8.84
C SER A 107 -12.42 -0.48 -7.69
N ARG A 108 -13.57 -1.10 -7.96
CA ARG A 108 -14.48 -1.63 -6.93
C ARG A 108 -13.78 -2.65 -6.05
N GLU A 109 -13.19 -3.69 -6.64
CA GLU A 109 -12.50 -4.75 -5.90
C GLU A 109 -11.38 -4.17 -5.01
N ILE A 110 -10.57 -3.27 -5.58
CA ILE A 110 -9.48 -2.62 -4.84
C ILE A 110 -10.03 -1.77 -3.69
N THR A 111 -11.07 -0.98 -3.94
CA THR A 111 -11.70 -0.11 -2.93
C THR A 111 -12.27 -0.93 -1.79
N LEU A 112 -13.10 -1.94 -2.08
CA LEU A 112 -13.73 -2.79 -1.06
C LEU A 112 -12.69 -3.56 -0.23
N ARG A 113 -11.68 -4.15 -0.89
CA ARG A 113 -10.56 -4.81 -0.18
C ARG A 113 -9.78 -3.83 0.70
N THR A 114 -9.64 -2.58 0.28
CA THR A 114 -8.92 -1.57 1.07
C THR A 114 -9.74 -1.16 2.30
N ILE A 115 -11.06 -0.99 2.17
CA ILE A 115 -11.96 -0.74 3.30
C ILE A 115 -11.87 -1.89 4.32
N GLU A 116 -11.91 -3.14 3.87
CA GLU A 116 -11.76 -4.31 4.76
C GLU A 116 -10.42 -4.34 5.49
N ARG A 117 -9.34 -3.88 4.84
CA ARG A 117 -8.00 -3.80 5.43
C ARG A 117 -7.82 -2.60 6.35
N CYS A 118 -8.60 -1.54 6.16
CA CYS A 118 -8.48 -0.28 6.84
C CYS A 118 -9.73 0.06 7.67
N PRO A 119 -10.11 -0.78 8.66
CA PRO A 119 -11.28 -0.55 9.50
C PRO A 119 -11.12 0.69 10.40
N VAL A 120 -12.17 1.50 10.47
CA VAL A 120 -12.28 2.62 11.41
C VAL A 120 -12.89 2.12 12.71
N GLU A 121 -12.25 2.44 13.84
CA GLU A 121 -12.66 1.98 15.18
C GLU A 121 -13.38 3.07 16.00
#